data_AF-A0A954INQ1-F1
#
_entry.id   AF-A0A954INQ1-F1
#
_cell.length_a   1.000
_cell.length_b   1.000
_cell.length_c   1.000
_cell.angle_alpha   90.00
_cell.angle_beta   90.00
_cell.angle_gamma   90.00
#
_symmetry.space_group_name_H-M   'P 1'
#
loop_
_entity.id
_entity.type
_entity.pdbx_description
1 polymer ?
#
loop_
_entity_poly.entity_id
_entity_poly.type
_entity_poly.pdbx_seq_one_letter_code
_entity_poly.pdbx_strand_id
1 'polypeptide(L)'
;DLSGHDFWRNKATIRHLRFADAPIVKADEVFFATESVLLTAEGTELSRLIDRYHIRPCPGGWQLAWISTFQPTSVDLVFGDQEEMGFGVRVATSITEKSGGVITSSSGERTALNTWGQPADWCDYSGTVNGRPAGITIVPGRDNFRGCWWHNRDYGVFVANPFGRAAMKQGQPSSVRVPVGQQFTLRFTAIIHEGADYDPAAAIEHLKSRISN
;
A
#
# COMPACT_ATOMS: atom_id res chain seq x y z
N ASP A 1 -12.92 3.34 7.22
CA ASP A 1 -13.20 4.78 7.39
C ASP A 1 -12.13 5.35 8.29
N LEU A 2 -12.02 6.68 8.31
CA LEU A 2 -11.17 7.41 9.24
C LEU A 2 -12.07 8.30 10.10
N SER A 3 -12.15 8.01 11.40
CA SER A 3 -13.03 8.68 12.37
C SER A 3 -14.49 8.75 11.91
N GLY A 4 -15.02 7.70 11.27
CA GLY A 4 -16.39 7.65 10.76
C GLY A 4 -16.57 8.20 9.34
N HIS A 5 -15.50 8.72 8.71
CA HIS A 5 -15.56 9.34 7.39
C HIS A 5 -15.00 8.42 6.28
N ASP A 6 -15.75 8.31 5.17
CA ASP A 6 -15.41 7.45 4.02
C ASP A 6 -14.66 8.24 2.94
N PHE A 7 -13.35 8.02 2.86
CA PHE A 7 -12.46 8.60 1.85
C PHE A 7 -12.39 7.78 0.57
N TRP A 8 -12.75 6.48 0.61
CA TRP A 8 -12.68 5.59 -0.55
C TRP A 8 -13.77 5.91 -1.58
N ARG A 9 -14.99 6.19 -1.11
CA ARG A 9 -16.13 6.57 -1.96
C ARG A 9 -16.22 8.08 -2.17
N ASN A 10 -15.15 8.82 -1.88
CA ASN A 10 -15.07 10.28 -2.00
C ASN A 10 -16.18 11.03 -1.23
N LYS A 11 -16.65 10.51 -0.09
CA LYS A 11 -17.58 11.23 0.79
C LYS A 11 -16.87 12.24 1.69
N ALA A 12 -15.61 11.95 2.01
CA ALA A 12 -14.67 12.85 2.67
C ALA A 12 -13.52 13.19 1.72
N THR A 13 -12.76 14.24 2.03
CA THR A 13 -11.80 14.83 1.07
C THR A 13 -10.37 14.71 1.55
N ILE A 14 -9.50 14.12 0.71
CA ILE A 14 -8.05 14.30 0.81
C ILE A 14 -7.69 15.46 -0.12
N ARG A 15 -7.18 16.56 0.43
CA ARG A 15 -6.76 17.72 -0.35
C ARG A 15 -5.25 17.88 -0.28
N HIS A 16 -4.59 17.76 -1.43
CA HIS A 16 -3.18 18.11 -1.57
C HIS A 16 -2.96 19.59 -1.26
N LEU A 17 -1.91 19.91 -0.53
CA LEU A 17 -1.58 21.29 -0.16
C LEU A 17 -0.33 21.76 -0.89
N ARG A 18 0.74 20.96 -0.84
CA ARG A 18 2.06 21.30 -1.39
C ARG A 18 2.96 20.08 -1.44
N PHE A 19 4.09 20.22 -2.13
CA PHE A 19 5.26 19.42 -1.84
C PHE A 19 5.84 19.85 -0.47
N ALA A 20 5.93 18.91 0.46
CA ALA A 20 6.63 19.10 1.72
C ALA A 20 8.15 19.15 1.47
N ASP A 21 8.62 18.28 0.58
CA ASP A 21 9.97 18.28 0.00
C ASP A 21 9.82 18.27 -1.53
N ALA A 22 10.50 19.20 -2.21
CA ALA A 22 10.45 19.28 -3.67
C ALA A 22 11.02 18.02 -4.33
N PRO A 23 10.53 17.61 -5.51
CA PRO A 23 11.11 16.49 -6.23
C PRO A 23 12.57 16.70 -6.60
N ILE A 24 13.40 15.73 -6.20
CA ILE A 24 14.84 15.70 -6.48
C ILE A 24 15.17 14.38 -7.18
N VAL A 25 15.99 14.46 -8.22
CA VAL A 25 16.61 13.29 -8.87
C VAL A 25 18.10 13.28 -8.52
N LYS A 26 18.59 12.17 -7.97
CA LYS A 26 20.00 11.97 -7.65
C LYS A 26 20.38 10.52 -7.87
N ALA A 27 21.40 10.29 -8.70
CA ALA A 27 21.91 8.95 -9.02
C ALA A 27 20.79 7.97 -9.46
N ASP A 28 19.95 8.41 -10.40
CA ASP A 28 18.78 7.68 -10.92
C ASP A 28 17.68 7.35 -9.89
N GLU A 29 17.77 7.92 -8.70
CA GLU A 29 16.75 7.82 -7.66
C GLU A 29 15.95 9.13 -7.58
N VAL A 30 14.65 9.01 -7.30
CA VAL A 30 13.72 10.12 -7.12
C VAL A 30 13.25 10.18 -5.68
N PHE A 31 13.30 11.37 -5.09
CA PHE A 31 12.84 11.65 -3.73
C PHE A 31 11.88 12.82 -3.75
N PHE A 32 10.75 12.70 -3.06
CA PHE A 32 9.87 13.83 -2.78
C PHE A 32 8.94 13.52 -1.62
N ALA A 33 8.32 14.56 -1.09
CA ALA A 33 7.27 14.41 -0.10
C ALA A 33 6.09 15.33 -0.41
N THR A 34 4.88 14.88 -0.16
CA THR A 34 3.66 15.68 -0.29
C THR A 34 3.01 15.88 1.06
N GLU A 35 2.48 17.07 1.29
CA GLU A 35 1.59 17.35 2.40
C GLU A 35 0.14 17.45 1.89
N SER A 36 -0.75 16.70 2.53
CA SER A 36 -2.18 16.73 2.30
C SER A 36 -2.93 16.95 3.61
N VAL A 37 -4.18 17.39 3.50
CA VAL A 37 -5.11 17.48 4.63
C VAL A 37 -6.28 16.52 4.42
N LEU A 38 -6.64 15.79 5.48
CA LEU A 38 -7.82 14.95 5.57
C LEU A 38 -8.96 15.78 6.13
N LEU A 39 -10.02 15.98 5.35
CA LEU A 39 -11.20 16.76 5.71
C LEU A 39 -12.42 15.85 5.84
N THR A 40 -13.27 16.11 6.84
CA THR A 40 -14.61 15.52 6.93
C THR A 40 -15.48 15.92 5.74
N ALA A 41 -16.68 15.34 5.62
CA ALA A 41 -17.66 15.72 4.60
C ALA A 41 -18.09 17.20 4.74
N GLU A 42 -18.05 17.73 5.96
CA GLU A 42 -18.36 19.12 6.32
C GLU A 42 -17.15 20.06 6.16
N GLY A 43 -15.99 19.54 5.72
CA GLY A 43 -14.78 20.32 5.51
C GLY A 43 -13.95 20.57 6.78
N THR A 44 -14.25 19.89 7.89
CA THR A 44 -13.46 20.00 9.13
C THR A 44 -12.16 19.23 8.99
N GLU A 45 -11.04 19.80 9.43
CA GLU A 45 -9.75 19.14 9.38
C GLU A 45 -9.61 18.05 10.45
N LEU A 46 -9.37 16.81 10.03
CA LEU A 46 -9.11 15.66 10.90
C LEU A 46 -7.62 15.47 11.17
N SER A 47 -6.80 15.54 10.12
CA SER A 47 -5.40 15.15 10.19
C SER A 47 -4.60 15.72 9.03
N ARG A 48 -3.31 16.02 9.27
CA ARG A 48 -2.33 16.22 8.21
C ARG A 48 -1.74 14.88 7.81
N LEU A 49 -1.50 14.73 6.52
CA LEU A 49 -0.92 13.55 5.92
C LEU A 49 0.36 13.95 5.19
N ILE A 50 1.50 13.41 5.63
CA ILE A 50 2.78 13.58 4.96
C ILE A 50 3.17 12.26 4.33
N ASP A 51 3.16 12.22 3.01
CA ASP A 51 3.58 11.05 2.23
C ASP A 51 4.97 11.31 1.67
N ARG A 52 5.92 10.42 1.99
CA ARG A 52 7.29 10.44 1.45
C ARG A 52 7.46 9.31 0.47
N TYR A 53 8.09 9.64 -0.65
CA TYR A 53 8.30 8.72 -1.76
C TYR A 53 9.79 8.65 -2.08
N HIS A 54 10.26 7.42 -2.25
CA HIS A 54 11.59 7.13 -2.76
C HIS A 54 11.46 6.10 -3.87
N ILE A 55 11.81 6.50 -5.09
CA ILE A 55 11.76 5.66 -6.27
C ILE A 55 13.19 5.40 -6.72
N ARG A 56 13.54 4.14 -6.98
CA ARG A 56 14.90 3.78 -7.42
C ARG A 56 14.90 2.54 -8.31
N PRO A 57 15.91 2.37 -9.17
CA PRO A 57 16.09 1.14 -9.92
C PRO A 57 16.42 -0.03 -8.99
N CYS A 58 15.93 -1.22 -9.35
CA CYS A 58 16.29 -2.50 -8.73
C CYS A 58 16.51 -3.56 -9.83
N PRO A 59 17.13 -4.71 -9.53
CA PRO A 59 17.20 -5.80 -10.51
C PRO A 59 15.81 -6.13 -11.06
N GLY A 60 15.67 -6.13 -12.39
CA GLY A 60 14.40 -6.43 -13.07
C GLY A 60 13.31 -5.38 -12.95
N GLY A 61 13.58 -4.15 -12.47
CA GLY A 61 12.54 -3.11 -12.44
C GLY A 61 12.82 -1.91 -11.55
N TRP A 62 11.76 -1.43 -10.91
CA TRP A 62 11.76 -0.22 -10.06
C TRP A 62 11.15 -0.51 -8.70
N GLN A 63 11.77 0.02 -7.67
CA GLN A 63 11.22 0.05 -6.33
C GLN A 63 10.61 1.42 -6.04
N LEU A 64 9.39 1.43 -5.52
CA LEU A 64 8.74 2.58 -4.88
C LEU A 64 8.60 2.30 -3.39
N ALA A 65 9.33 3.01 -2.55
CA ALA A 65 9.05 3.06 -1.11
C ALA A 65 8.10 4.23 -0.83
N TRP A 66 7.03 3.94 -0.09
CA TRP A 66 6.03 4.91 0.33
C TRP A 66 5.90 4.88 1.86
N ILE A 67 6.15 6.03 2.49
CA ILE A 67 6.00 6.24 3.93
C ILE A 67 4.93 7.29 4.15
N SER A 68 3.83 6.90 4.79
CA SER A 68 2.67 7.75 5.03
C SER A 68 2.55 8.04 6.53
N THR A 69 2.67 9.31 6.91
CA THR A 69 2.60 9.77 8.31
C THR A 69 1.37 10.62 8.52
N PHE A 70 0.49 10.16 9.41
CA PHE A 70 -0.73 10.84 9.84
C PHE A 70 -0.47 11.62 11.12
N GLN A 71 -0.98 12.85 11.19
CA GLN A 71 -0.83 13.77 12.32
C GLN A 71 -2.20 14.37 12.65
N PRO A 72 -2.97 13.76 13.57
CA PRO A 72 -4.29 14.26 13.95
C PRO A 72 -4.17 15.66 14.55
N THR A 73 -5.07 16.56 14.16
CA THR A 73 -4.95 18.00 14.49
C THR A 73 -5.98 18.47 15.51
N SER A 74 -7.27 18.25 15.24
CA SER A 74 -8.38 18.78 16.05
C SER A 74 -9.03 17.71 16.93
N VAL A 75 -9.05 16.46 16.46
CA VAL A 75 -9.65 15.30 17.13
C VAL A 75 -8.76 14.08 16.92
N ASP A 76 -8.94 13.08 17.78
CA ASP A 76 -8.25 11.81 17.61
C ASP A 76 -8.65 11.15 16.28
N LEU A 77 -7.65 10.64 15.58
CA LEU A 77 -7.87 9.92 14.33
C LEU A 77 -8.08 8.43 14.64
N VAL A 78 -9.18 7.87 14.15
CA VAL A 78 -9.51 6.45 14.36
C VAL A 78 -9.55 5.74 13.02
N PHE A 79 -8.64 4.78 12.80
CA PHE A 79 -8.70 3.90 11.64
C PHE A 79 -9.68 2.76 11.93
N GLY A 80 -10.79 2.72 11.18
CA GLY A 80 -11.82 1.72 11.29
C GLY A 80 -11.53 0.41 10.54
N ASP A 81 -12.52 -0.48 10.55
CA ASP A 81 -12.44 -1.82 9.95
C ASP A 81 -13.13 -1.82 8.56
N GLN A 82 -12.33 -1.73 7.49
CA GLN A 82 -12.82 -1.73 6.10
C GLN A 82 -11.87 -2.47 5.15
N GLU A 83 -12.39 -2.96 4.03
CA GLU A 83 -11.61 -3.73 3.03
C GLU A 83 -10.58 -2.85 2.30
N GLU A 84 -10.89 -1.57 2.08
CA GLU A 84 -10.12 -0.67 1.21
C GLU A 84 -9.14 0.26 1.97
N MET A 85 -8.51 -0.26 3.03
CA MET A 85 -7.57 0.48 3.87
C MET A 85 -6.12 0.04 3.60
N GLY A 86 -5.15 0.94 3.80
CA GLY A 86 -3.72 0.64 3.62
C GLY A 86 -3.21 1.06 2.24
N PHE A 87 -2.41 0.21 1.60
CA PHE A 87 -1.85 0.51 0.28
C PHE A 87 -2.52 -0.30 -0.82
N GLY A 88 -3.30 0.39 -1.64
CA GLY A 88 -4.04 -0.18 -2.75
C GLY A 88 -3.42 0.15 -4.10
N VAL A 89 -3.38 -0.85 -4.97
CA VAL A 89 -2.97 -0.75 -6.37
C VAL A 89 -4.07 -1.29 -7.26
N ARG A 90 -4.24 -0.64 -8.42
CA ARG A 90 -5.02 -1.16 -9.52
C ARG A 90 -4.06 -1.60 -10.62
N VAL A 91 -4.04 -2.89 -10.93
CA VAL A 91 -3.19 -3.40 -12.02
C VAL A 91 -3.82 -3.15 -13.40
N ALA A 92 -2.99 -3.18 -14.44
CA ALA A 92 -3.46 -3.12 -15.82
C ALA A 92 -4.37 -4.31 -16.15
N THR A 93 -5.42 -4.09 -16.96
CA THR A 93 -6.40 -5.13 -17.31
C THR A 93 -5.74 -6.41 -17.83
N SER A 94 -4.68 -6.30 -18.64
CA SER A 94 -3.99 -7.45 -19.25
C SER A 94 -3.29 -8.37 -18.26
N ILE A 95 -3.00 -7.91 -17.04
CA ILE A 95 -2.40 -8.74 -15.99
C ILE A 95 -3.38 -9.10 -14.88
N THR A 96 -4.66 -8.79 -15.05
CA THR A 96 -5.69 -9.30 -14.13
C THR A 96 -5.82 -10.81 -14.27
N GLU A 97 -6.20 -11.51 -13.21
CA GLU A 97 -6.45 -12.95 -13.19
C GLU A 97 -7.56 -13.33 -14.17
N LYS A 98 -8.58 -12.48 -14.30
CA LYS A 98 -9.60 -12.62 -15.35
C LYS A 98 -9.03 -12.61 -16.77
N SER A 99 -7.85 -12.02 -16.96
CA SER A 99 -7.14 -11.93 -18.24
C SER A 99 -5.93 -12.88 -18.31
N GLY A 100 -5.81 -13.83 -17.40
CA GLY A 100 -4.73 -14.82 -17.36
C GLY A 100 -3.50 -14.42 -16.54
N GLY A 101 -3.56 -13.29 -15.82
CA GLY A 101 -2.57 -12.97 -14.78
C GLY A 101 -2.70 -13.87 -13.57
N VAL A 102 -1.77 -13.74 -12.63
CA VAL A 102 -1.69 -14.56 -11.43
C VAL A 102 -1.37 -13.70 -10.23
N ILE A 103 -2.08 -13.94 -9.13
CA ILE A 103 -1.71 -13.47 -7.80
C ILE A 103 -0.99 -14.59 -7.07
N THR A 104 0.15 -14.27 -6.44
CA THR A 104 0.93 -15.20 -5.59
C THR A 104 1.26 -14.53 -4.26
N SER A 105 1.05 -15.20 -3.13
CA SER A 105 1.42 -14.69 -1.81
C SER A 105 2.74 -15.28 -1.30
N SER A 106 3.28 -14.67 -0.24
CA SER A 106 4.46 -15.18 0.46
C SER A 106 4.28 -16.57 1.09
N SER A 107 3.05 -17.04 1.26
CA SER A 107 2.75 -18.39 1.76
C SER A 107 2.66 -19.43 0.64
N GLY A 108 2.86 -19.02 -0.62
CA GLY A 108 2.72 -19.87 -1.80
C GLY A 108 1.28 -20.01 -2.30
N GLU A 109 0.32 -19.34 -1.65
CA GLU A 109 -1.07 -19.33 -2.12
C GLU A 109 -1.17 -18.56 -3.44
N ARG A 110 -2.01 -19.07 -4.34
CA ARG A 110 -2.23 -18.48 -5.66
C ARG A 110 -3.70 -18.21 -5.87
N THR A 111 -4.00 -17.25 -6.74
CA THR A 111 -5.33 -16.70 -7.07
C THR A 111 -5.86 -15.66 -6.10
N ALA A 112 -6.73 -14.79 -6.60
CA ALA A 112 -7.47 -13.81 -5.81
C ALA A 112 -8.34 -14.50 -4.76
N LEU A 113 -8.98 -15.62 -5.10
CA LEU A 113 -9.86 -16.35 -4.17
C LEU A 113 -9.10 -16.83 -2.93
N ASN A 114 -7.94 -17.48 -3.12
CA ASN A 114 -7.21 -18.08 -2.01
C ASN A 114 -6.39 -17.06 -1.22
N THR A 115 -5.97 -15.96 -1.86
CA THR A 115 -5.21 -14.91 -1.19
C THR A 115 -6.10 -13.87 -0.51
N TRP A 116 -7.39 -13.77 -0.86
CA TRP A 116 -8.29 -12.81 -0.25
C TRP A 116 -8.49 -13.04 1.24
N GLY A 117 -8.31 -11.97 2.02
CA GLY A 117 -8.43 -11.95 3.47
C GLY A 117 -7.31 -12.68 4.22
N GLN A 118 -6.41 -13.38 3.52
CA GLN A 118 -5.33 -14.12 4.17
C GLN A 118 -4.20 -13.18 4.59
N PRO A 119 -3.47 -13.49 5.68
CA PRO A 119 -2.23 -12.80 6.01
C PRO A 119 -1.10 -13.26 5.08
N ALA A 120 -0.26 -12.34 4.62
CA ALA A 120 0.99 -12.67 3.94
C ALA A 120 1.99 -11.50 4.07
N ASP A 121 3.28 -11.82 4.07
CA ASP A 121 4.40 -10.85 4.16
C ASP A 121 4.52 -10.00 2.89
N TRP A 122 4.07 -10.54 1.77
CA TRP A 122 4.00 -9.89 0.47
C TRP A 122 3.00 -10.64 -0.40
N CYS A 123 2.50 -9.96 -1.43
CA CYS A 123 1.87 -10.60 -2.58
C CYS A 123 2.45 -10.00 -3.85
N ASP A 124 2.40 -10.77 -4.93
CA ASP A 124 2.71 -10.37 -6.29
C ASP A 124 1.48 -10.54 -7.17
N TYR A 125 1.27 -9.60 -8.09
CA TYR A 125 0.28 -9.70 -9.15
C TYR A 125 0.96 -9.45 -10.49
N SER A 126 1.10 -10.51 -11.28
CA SER A 126 1.88 -10.50 -12.51
C SER A 126 1.16 -11.21 -13.66
N GLY A 127 1.61 -10.90 -14.87
CA GLY A 127 1.06 -11.47 -16.10
C GLY A 127 1.86 -10.97 -17.29
N THR A 128 1.18 -10.77 -18.41
CA THR A 128 1.79 -10.23 -19.63
C THR A 128 1.24 -8.84 -19.96
N VAL A 129 2.14 -7.88 -20.21
CA VAL A 129 1.82 -6.55 -20.74
C VAL A 129 2.54 -6.42 -22.07
N ASN A 130 1.80 -6.20 -23.16
CA ASN A 130 2.37 -6.03 -24.51
C ASN A 130 3.37 -7.13 -24.91
N GLY A 131 3.05 -8.39 -24.58
CA GLY A 131 3.90 -9.55 -24.88
C GLY A 131 5.11 -9.74 -23.95
N ARG A 132 5.27 -8.91 -22.91
CA ARG A 132 6.36 -9.00 -21.94
C ARG A 132 5.83 -9.42 -20.56
N PRO A 133 6.49 -10.34 -19.85
CA PRO A 133 6.21 -10.61 -18.45
C PRO A 133 6.44 -9.35 -17.61
N ALA A 134 5.43 -8.97 -16.81
CA ALA A 134 5.50 -7.81 -15.93
C ALA A 134 4.50 -7.95 -14.77
N GLY A 135 4.75 -7.24 -13.69
CA GLY A 135 3.86 -7.25 -12.54
C GLY A 135 4.23 -6.24 -11.46
N ILE A 136 3.55 -6.39 -10.33
CA ILE A 136 3.82 -5.60 -9.14
C ILE A 136 3.78 -6.46 -7.88
N THR A 137 4.84 -6.40 -7.09
CA THR A 137 4.90 -6.98 -5.74
C THR A 137 4.70 -5.87 -4.71
N ILE A 138 3.80 -6.07 -3.75
CA ILE A 138 3.63 -5.17 -2.60
C ILE A 138 4.21 -5.84 -1.35
N VAL A 139 4.98 -5.07 -0.58
CA VAL A 139 5.64 -5.51 0.66
C VAL A 139 5.32 -4.49 1.77
N PRO A 140 4.47 -4.84 2.75
CA PRO A 140 4.28 -4.03 3.94
C PRO A 140 5.57 -3.93 4.76
N GLY A 141 5.84 -2.75 5.34
CA GLY A 141 6.97 -2.55 6.23
C GLY A 141 6.82 -3.34 7.53
N ARG A 142 7.91 -3.96 7.98
CA ARG A 142 7.95 -4.74 9.23
C ARG A 142 7.72 -3.90 10.48
N ASP A 143 8.05 -2.60 10.40
CA ASP A 143 7.85 -1.63 11.49
C ASP A 143 6.42 -1.05 11.52
N ASN A 144 5.54 -1.51 10.62
CA ASN A 144 4.12 -1.19 10.77
C ASN A 144 3.58 -1.85 12.04
N PHE A 145 2.58 -1.22 12.65
CA PHE A 145 1.96 -1.71 13.89
C PHE A 145 1.36 -3.13 13.77
N ARG A 146 1.14 -3.62 12.55
CA ARG A 146 0.57 -4.94 12.24
C ARG A 146 0.95 -5.39 10.83
N GLY A 147 1.04 -6.71 10.64
CA GLY A 147 1.00 -7.34 9.32
C GLY A 147 -0.31 -7.09 8.57
N CYS A 148 -0.30 -7.30 7.27
CA CYS A 148 -1.45 -7.06 6.41
C CYS A 148 -2.24 -8.34 6.11
N TRP A 149 -3.55 -8.17 5.97
CA TRP A 149 -4.42 -9.06 5.22
C TRP A 149 -4.64 -8.51 3.82
N TRP A 150 -4.94 -9.36 2.86
CA TRP A 150 -4.93 -8.98 1.45
C TRP A 150 -6.33 -8.83 0.84
N HIS A 151 -6.64 -7.64 0.31
CA HIS A 151 -7.88 -7.39 -0.44
C HIS A 151 -7.68 -7.67 -1.94
N ASN A 152 -7.43 -8.92 -2.28
CA ASN A 152 -7.15 -9.28 -3.67
C ASN A 152 -8.44 -9.56 -4.44
N ARG A 153 -8.51 -9.05 -5.68
CA ARG A 153 -9.63 -9.30 -6.59
C ARG A 153 -9.12 -9.71 -7.97
N ASP A 154 -9.81 -10.67 -8.56
CA ASP A 154 -9.52 -11.22 -9.88
C ASP A 154 -9.63 -10.18 -11.02
N TYR A 155 -10.32 -9.07 -10.77
CA TYR A 155 -10.48 -7.92 -11.68
C TYR A 155 -9.49 -6.77 -11.44
N GLY A 156 -8.44 -7.00 -10.64
CA GLY A 156 -7.26 -6.14 -10.58
C GLY A 156 -7.14 -5.20 -9.39
N VAL A 157 -8.02 -5.31 -8.38
CA VAL A 157 -7.81 -4.64 -7.09
C VAL A 157 -6.83 -5.47 -6.26
N PHE A 158 -5.84 -4.77 -5.68
CA PHE A 158 -4.71 -5.38 -4.99
C PHE A 158 -4.32 -4.51 -3.79
N VAL A 159 -4.69 -4.88 -2.56
CA VAL A 159 -4.49 -4.01 -1.38
C VAL A 159 -3.84 -4.76 -0.23
N ALA A 160 -2.77 -4.18 0.31
CA ALA A 160 -2.17 -4.58 1.58
C ALA A 160 -2.84 -3.81 2.73
N ASN A 161 -3.66 -4.50 3.52
CA ASN A 161 -4.54 -3.89 4.51
C ASN A 161 -4.21 -4.34 5.95
N PRO A 162 -3.64 -3.47 6.81
CA PRO A 162 -3.35 -3.80 8.21
C PRO A 162 -4.54 -3.51 9.16
N PHE A 163 -5.66 -3.00 8.66
CA PHE A 163 -6.78 -2.49 9.46
C PHE A 163 -8.00 -3.39 9.46
N GLY A 164 -8.51 -3.81 8.30
CA GLY A 164 -9.81 -4.47 8.13
C GLY A 164 -9.87 -5.91 8.64
N ARG A 165 -9.66 -6.16 9.94
CA ARG A 165 -9.62 -7.51 10.50
C ARG A 165 -10.95 -8.24 10.31
N ALA A 166 -12.08 -7.64 10.69
CA ALA A 166 -13.38 -8.27 10.53
C ALA A 166 -13.81 -8.30 9.07
N ALA A 167 -13.55 -7.22 8.32
CA ALA A 167 -13.78 -7.13 6.87
C ALA A 167 -13.06 -8.25 6.11
N MET A 168 -11.85 -8.63 6.55
CA MET A 168 -11.08 -9.75 6.00
C MET A 168 -11.41 -11.12 6.61
N LYS A 169 -12.42 -11.20 7.49
CA LYS A 169 -12.86 -12.43 8.20
C LYS A 169 -11.78 -13.03 9.11
N GLN A 170 -10.96 -12.19 9.72
CA GLN A 170 -9.80 -12.58 10.55
C GLN A 170 -10.02 -12.32 12.04
N GLY A 171 -11.26 -12.05 12.45
CA GLY A 171 -11.65 -11.91 13.85
C GLY A 171 -12.56 -10.72 14.11
N GLN A 172 -12.53 -10.22 15.35
CA GLN A 172 -13.34 -9.09 15.78
C GLN A 172 -12.94 -7.78 15.09
N PRO A 173 -13.86 -6.82 14.90
CA PRO A 173 -13.56 -5.54 14.28
C PRO A 173 -12.36 -4.84 14.91
N SER A 174 -11.45 -4.35 14.07
CA SER A 174 -10.29 -3.58 14.49
C SER A 174 -10.63 -2.09 14.60
N SER A 175 -10.00 -1.43 15.56
CA SER A 175 -10.02 0.03 15.68
C SER A 175 -8.64 0.48 16.15
N VAL A 176 -8.00 1.40 15.40
CA VAL A 176 -6.69 1.94 15.75
C VAL A 176 -6.82 3.43 15.98
N ARG A 177 -6.72 3.84 17.26
CA ARG A 177 -6.83 5.24 17.67
C ARG A 177 -5.45 5.88 17.73
N VAL A 178 -5.33 7.08 17.17
CA VAL A 178 -4.15 7.94 17.21
C VAL A 178 -4.56 9.24 17.90
N PRO A 179 -4.07 9.50 19.13
CA PRO A 179 -4.38 10.74 19.84
C PRO A 179 -3.88 11.99 19.11
N VAL A 180 -4.56 13.13 19.32
CA VAL A 180 -4.04 14.44 18.89
C VAL A 180 -2.62 14.66 19.44
N GLY A 181 -1.73 15.18 18.57
CA GLY A 181 -0.33 15.41 18.89
C GLY A 181 0.57 14.18 18.76
N GLN A 182 0.02 12.98 18.56
CA GLN A 182 0.79 11.79 18.21
C GLN A 182 0.89 11.61 16.70
N GLN A 183 1.93 10.91 16.25
CA GLN A 183 2.10 10.58 14.84
C GLN A 183 1.89 9.09 14.63
N PHE A 184 1.30 8.73 13.50
CA PHE A 184 1.12 7.34 13.11
C PHE A 184 1.66 7.13 11.71
N THR A 185 2.60 6.20 11.56
CA THR A 185 3.34 6.00 10.30
C THR A 185 3.11 4.59 9.76
N LEU A 186 2.77 4.53 8.48
CA LEU A 186 2.71 3.30 7.69
C LEU A 186 3.81 3.33 6.62
N ARG A 187 4.38 2.17 6.34
CA ARG A 187 5.44 1.97 5.35
C ARG A 187 5.04 0.85 4.41
N PHE A 188 5.20 1.08 3.13
CA PHE A 188 4.97 0.10 2.09
C PHE A 188 6.07 0.20 1.03
N THR A 189 6.37 -0.91 0.38
CA THR A 189 7.18 -0.93 -0.83
C THR A 189 6.37 -1.58 -1.94
N ALA A 190 6.38 -0.98 -3.13
CA ALA A 190 6.02 -1.64 -4.37
C ALA A 190 7.27 -1.92 -5.20
N ILE A 191 7.37 -3.12 -5.76
CA ILE A 191 8.36 -3.47 -6.77
C ILE A 191 7.59 -3.63 -8.07
N ILE A 192 7.78 -2.70 -9.00
CA ILE A 192 7.29 -2.81 -10.37
C ILE A 192 8.36 -3.56 -11.14
N HIS A 193 8.02 -4.71 -11.70
CA HIS A 193 9.00 -5.61 -12.29
C HIS A 193 8.63 -6.03 -13.72
N GLU A 194 9.66 -6.40 -14.46
CA GLU A 194 9.60 -7.06 -15.75
C GLU A 194 10.57 -8.25 -15.80
N GLY A 195 10.29 -9.20 -16.68
CA GLY A 195 11.14 -10.39 -16.89
C GLY A 195 10.48 -11.69 -16.43
N ALA A 196 10.74 -12.76 -17.18
CA ALA A 196 10.17 -14.09 -16.89
C ALA A 196 10.83 -14.76 -15.67
N ASP A 197 11.99 -14.26 -15.27
CA ASP A 197 12.85 -14.74 -14.19
C ASP A 197 12.68 -13.96 -12.88
N TYR A 198 11.72 -13.04 -12.82
CA TYR A 198 11.41 -12.33 -11.58
C TYR A 198 10.94 -13.30 -10.49
N ASP A 199 11.65 -13.31 -9.37
CA ASP A 199 11.27 -14.02 -8.15
C ASP A 199 11.02 -13.00 -7.02
N PRO A 200 9.76 -12.86 -6.57
CA PRO A 200 9.42 -11.97 -5.45
C PRO A 200 10.23 -12.26 -4.19
N ALA A 201 10.52 -13.53 -3.88
CA ALA A 201 11.24 -13.90 -2.67
C ALA A 201 12.68 -13.40 -2.71
N ALA A 202 13.40 -13.66 -3.81
CA ALA A 202 14.74 -13.14 -4.03
C ALA A 202 14.79 -11.60 -4.03
N ALA A 203 13.81 -10.94 -4.67
CA ALA A 203 13.73 -9.48 -4.69
C ALA A 203 13.59 -8.89 -3.27
N ILE A 204 12.82 -9.55 -2.41
CA ILE A 204 12.60 -9.12 -1.02
C ILE A 204 13.82 -9.37 -0.13
N GLU A 205 14.56 -10.46 -0.33
CA GLU A 205 15.84 -10.65 0.37
C GLU A 205 16.86 -9.56 -0.02
N HIS A 206 16.89 -9.17 -1.29
CA HIS A 206 17.72 -8.06 -1.74
C HIS A 206 17.33 -6.74 -1.07
N LEU A 207 16.02 -6.47 -0.90
CA LEU A 207 15.54 -5.30 -0.15
C LEU A 207 16.06 -5.28 1.29
N LYS A 208 16.00 -6.41 2.00
CA LYS A 208 16.42 -6.52 3.40
C LYS A 208 17.93 -6.29 3.56
N SER A 209 18.74 -6.87 2.68
CA SER A 209 20.21 -6.76 2.74
C SER A 209 20.74 -5.33 2.68
N ARG A 210 19.97 -4.41 2.08
CA ARG A 210 20.34 -3.00 1.89
C ARG A 210 19.80 -2.03 2.94
N ILE A 211 18.96 -2.50 3.87
CA ILE A 211 18.49 -1.70 5.02
C ILE A 211 19.46 -1.88 6.21
N SER A 212 20.21 -2.98 6.24
CA SER A 212 21.18 -3.31 7.30
C SER A 212 22.59 -2.73 7.08
N ASN A 213 22.82 -2.00 5.99
CA ASN A 213 24.08 -1.30 5.65
C ASN A 213 23.82 0.20 5.55
#